data_AF-A0AAV2JF31-F1
#
_entry.id   AF-A0AAV2JF31-F1
#
_cell.length_a   1.000
_cell.length_b   1.000
_cell.length_c   1.000
_cell.angle_alpha   90.00
_cell.angle_beta   90.00
_cell.angle_gamma   90.00
#
_symmetry.space_group_name_H-M   'P 1'
#
loop_
_entity.id
_entity.type
_entity.pdbx_description
1 polymer ?
#
loop_
_entity_poly.entity_id
_entity_poly.type
_entity_poly.pdbx_seq_one_letter_code
_entity_poly.pdbx_strand_id
1 'polypeptide(L)'
;MAKQYDVLFRLLMLGDSGVGKTSMLRRFTESEFESSHISTIGVDFKMKTLTIDGLKVRVQIWDTAGQERYKTITKQYYRRAQGIIFVYDVTNQSSFQNISNWVGDVDEFTPHQVQRILVGNKSDEQPERQVPSELGMKLATSYGMDFFETSASTNHNVDESFTRVAELVLQAHKSDIDNLIGSLDEYLDKVALGEEAPSPENDSSSQQTCTTARDFSELNQLQAKYPHRLVVLGFPCNQFGYQENCTNPEILNCLQHVRPGSGFKPNFTIFEKCEVNGSNTHPVFAYLKNKLPYPDDDPSSLVQDPKFLVWSPICRTDISWNFEKFLIGPEGEPFKRYSKMFPTINIEPDIQRLLRLTKNN
;
A
#
# COMPACT_ATOMS: atom_id res chain seq x y z
N MET A 1 9.15 -7.55 -21.59
CA MET A 1 7.96 -6.75 -22.00
C MET A 1 8.26 -5.29 -21.68
N ALA A 2 7.98 -4.36 -22.61
CA ALA A 2 8.28 -2.94 -22.43
C ALA A 2 7.59 -2.37 -21.18
N LYS A 3 8.32 -1.56 -20.40
CA LYS A 3 7.83 -0.91 -19.17
C LYS A 3 6.61 -0.03 -19.51
N GLN A 4 5.44 -0.35 -18.95
CA GLN A 4 4.18 0.31 -19.32
C GLN A 4 4.04 1.73 -18.73
N TYR A 5 4.75 2.01 -17.63
CA TYR A 5 4.79 3.30 -16.93
C TYR A 5 6.10 3.44 -16.15
N ASP A 6 6.52 4.68 -15.87
CA ASP A 6 7.77 4.98 -15.17
C ASP A 6 7.59 5.03 -13.66
N VAL A 7 6.50 5.64 -13.20
CA VAL A 7 6.17 5.80 -11.78
C VAL A 7 4.68 5.55 -11.52
N LEU A 8 4.36 5.13 -10.29
CA LEU A 8 2.99 4.87 -9.83
C LEU A 8 2.66 5.76 -8.63
N PHE A 9 1.61 6.57 -8.74
CA PHE A 9 1.11 7.41 -7.66
C PHE A 9 -0.25 6.95 -7.15
N ARG A 10 -0.47 7.08 -5.84
CA ARG A 10 -1.73 6.76 -5.17
C ARG A 10 -2.41 8.04 -4.74
N LEU A 11 -3.57 8.29 -5.33
CA LEU A 11 -4.41 9.46 -5.06
C LEU A 11 -5.67 9.05 -4.33
N LEU A 12 -6.16 9.91 -3.44
CA LEU A 12 -7.37 9.67 -2.67
C LEU A 12 -8.33 10.86 -2.80
N MET A 13 -9.60 10.59 -3.08
CA MET A 13 -10.64 11.61 -3.15
C MET A 13 -11.48 11.62 -1.86
N LEU A 14 -11.62 12.79 -1.23
CA LEU A 14 -12.32 12.96 0.04
C LEU A 14 -13.34 14.08 -0.05
N GLY A 15 -14.42 13.96 0.71
CA GLY A 15 -15.53 14.91 0.69
C GLY A 15 -16.85 14.24 0.99
N ASP A 16 -17.88 15.04 1.24
CA ASP A 16 -19.20 14.55 1.64
C ASP A 16 -19.87 13.69 0.56
N SER A 17 -20.90 12.96 0.96
CA SER A 17 -21.75 12.22 0.02
C SER A 17 -22.42 13.18 -0.97
N GLY A 18 -22.43 12.84 -2.25
CA GLY A 18 -23.11 13.63 -3.29
C GLY A 18 -22.38 14.85 -3.83
N VAL A 19 -21.17 15.14 -3.36
CA VAL A 19 -20.34 16.23 -3.92
C VAL A 19 -19.79 15.94 -5.32
N GLY A 20 -19.89 14.69 -5.81
CA GLY A 20 -19.54 14.31 -7.17
C GLY A 20 -18.15 13.68 -7.36
N LYS A 21 -17.54 13.11 -6.31
CA LYS A 21 -16.23 12.39 -6.39
C LYS A 21 -16.22 11.30 -7.46
N THR A 22 -17.21 10.41 -7.44
CA THR A 22 -17.36 9.32 -8.42
C THR A 22 -17.56 9.85 -9.84
N SER A 23 -18.38 10.89 -10.01
CA SER A 23 -18.62 11.52 -11.31
C SER A 23 -17.35 12.17 -11.88
N MET A 24 -16.57 12.85 -11.04
CA MET A 24 -15.27 13.38 -11.42
C MET A 24 -14.29 12.27 -11.80
N LEU A 25 -14.22 11.19 -11.02
CA LEU A 25 -13.32 10.06 -11.31
C LEU A 25 -13.68 9.40 -12.64
N ARG A 26 -14.95 9.09 -12.87
CA ARG A 26 -15.42 8.52 -14.14
C ARG A 26 -15.15 9.46 -15.30
N ARG A 27 -15.43 10.76 -15.14
CA ARG A 27 -15.13 11.74 -16.16
C ARG A 27 -13.65 11.76 -16.51
N PHE A 28 -12.78 11.71 -15.51
CA PHE A 28 -11.35 11.65 -15.72
C PHE A 28 -10.90 10.35 -16.41
N THR A 29 -11.40 9.18 -16.00
CA THR A 29 -10.88 7.90 -16.53
C THR A 29 -11.55 7.40 -17.80
N GLU A 30 -12.83 7.70 -17.98
CA GLU A 30 -13.69 7.15 -19.03
C GLU A 30 -14.19 8.23 -20.00
N SER A 31 -13.99 9.52 -19.68
CA SER A 31 -14.57 10.64 -20.43
C SER A 31 -16.09 10.60 -20.51
N GLU A 32 -16.75 9.90 -19.59
CA GLU A 32 -18.20 9.75 -19.49
C GLU A 32 -18.77 10.49 -18.27
N PHE A 33 -20.05 10.87 -18.33
CA PHE A 33 -20.79 11.40 -17.19
C PHE A 33 -22.14 10.72 -17.12
N GLU A 34 -22.49 10.26 -15.92
CA GLU A 34 -23.80 9.70 -15.61
C GLU A 34 -24.48 10.62 -14.61
N SER A 35 -25.71 11.05 -14.93
CA SER A 35 -26.50 11.93 -14.05
C SER A 35 -27.17 11.18 -12.90
N SER A 36 -27.19 9.84 -12.93
CA SER A 36 -27.81 9.03 -11.90
C SER A 36 -26.94 9.05 -10.63
N HIS A 37 -27.47 9.59 -9.54
CA HIS A 37 -26.77 9.61 -8.26
C HIS A 37 -26.92 8.26 -7.56
N ILE A 38 -26.00 7.34 -7.84
CA ILE A 38 -25.85 6.09 -7.10
C ILE A 38 -24.83 6.34 -5.98
N SER A 39 -25.24 6.14 -4.72
CA SER A 39 -24.31 6.29 -3.59
C SER A 39 -23.21 5.22 -3.65
N THR A 40 -21.95 5.64 -3.61
CA THR A 40 -20.81 4.72 -3.55
C THR A 40 -20.88 3.89 -2.26
N ILE A 41 -20.95 2.56 -2.40
CA ILE A 41 -20.89 1.63 -1.27
C ILE A 41 -19.44 1.18 -1.13
N GLY A 42 -18.78 1.55 -0.04
CA GLY A 42 -17.39 1.18 0.21
C GLY A 42 -16.39 2.08 -0.54
N VAL A 43 -15.37 1.47 -1.16
CA VAL A 43 -14.32 2.19 -1.89
C VAL A 43 -14.11 1.52 -3.24
N ASP A 44 -14.15 2.31 -4.30
CA ASP A 44 -13.84 1.89 -5.67
C ASP A 44 -12.47 2.45 -6.08
N PHE A 45 -11.81 1.84 -7.05
CA PHE A 45 -10.54 2.35 -7.57
C PHE A 45 -10.48 2.30 -9.08
N LYS A 46 -9.91 3.35 -9.67
CA LYS A 46 -9.61 3.42 -11.11
C LYS A 46 -8.14 3.77 -11.31
N MET A 47 -7.65 3.46 -12.51
CA MET A 47 -6.28 3.82 -12.91
C MET A 47 -6.29 4.55 -14.25
N LYS A 48 -5.45 5.58 -14.38
CA LYS A 48 -5.15 6.26 -15.64
C LYS A 48 -3.65 6.46 -15.74
N THR A 49 -3.10 6.43 -16.95
CA THR A 49 -1.69 6.78 -17.19
C THR A 49 -1.64 8.17 -17.81
N LEU A 50 -0.90 9.07 -17.17
CA LEU A 50 -0.64 10.44 -17.60
C LEU A 50 0.78 10.54 -18.15
N THR A 51 1.03 11.54 -18.97
CA THR A 51 2.39 11.91 -19.39
C THR A 51 2.69 13.27 -18.78
N ILE A 52 3.64 13.33 -17.83
CA ILE A 52 4.02 14.54 -17.09
C ILE A 52 5.55 14.67 -17.20
N ASP A 53 6.03 15.81 -17.70
CA ASP A 53 7.46 16.05 -17.94
C ASP A 53 8.17 14.93 -18.75
N GLY A 54 7.44 14.31 -19.69
CA GLY A 54 7.93 13.18 -20.49
C GLY A 54 7.89 11.81 -19.80
N LEU A 55 7.59 11.75 -18.50
CA LEU A 55 7.41 10.52 -17.74
C LEU A 55 5.99 10.00 -17.85
N LYS A 56 5.85 8.68 -18.01
CA LYS A 56 4.56 7.98 -17.94
C LYS A 56 4.19 7.73 -16.48
N VAL A 57 3.37 8.61 -15.92
CA VAL A 57 2.88 8.55 -14.55
C VAL A 57 1.58 7.76 -14.49
N ARG A 58 1.58 6.57 -13.90
CA ARG A 58 0.36 5.83 -13.63
C ARG A 58 -0.24 6.32 -12.32
N VAL A 59 -1.47 6.84 -12.35
CA VAL A 59 -2.20 7.24 -11.14
C VAL A 59 -3.22 6.15 -10.78
N GLN A 60 -3.22 5.74 -9.52
CA GLN A 60 -4.23 4.91 -8.89
C GLN A 60 -5.09 5.80 -8.00
N ILE A 61 -6.35 5.99 -8.36
CA ILE A 61 -7.26 6.89 -7.67
C ILE A 61 -8.28 6.07 -6.90
N TRP A 62 -8.37 6.32 -5.61
CA TRP A 62 -9.35 5.72 -4.71
C TRP A 62 -10.54 6.67 -4.54
N ASP A 63 -11.72 6.21 -4.96
CA ASP A 63 -13.00 6.88 -4.74
C ASP A 63 -13.65 6.32 -3.48
N THR A 64 -13.80 7.15 -2.45
CA THR A 64 -14.35 6.73 -1.16
C THR A 64 -15.80 7.17 -1.00
N ALA A 65 -16.62 6.31 -0.39
CA ALA A 65 -17.95 6.70 0.06
C ALA A 65 -17.86 7.93 0.99
N GLY A 66 -18.54 9.01 0.62
CA GLY A 66 -18.58 10.25 1.41
C GLY A 66 -19.52 10.21 2.62
N GLN A 67 -20.02 9.04 3.00
CA GLN A 67 -20.86 8.89 4.20
C GLN A 67 -19.98 8.70 5.44
N GLU A 68 -20.32 9.44 6.48
CA GLU A 68 -19.71 9.40 7.82
C GLU A 68 -19.67 8.00 8.42
N ARG A 69 -20.62 7.12 8.05
CA ARG A 69 -20.69 5.71 8.48
C ARG A 69 -19.50 4.86 7.98
N TYR A 70 -18.77 5.30 6.94
CA TYR A 70 -17.62 4.60 6.36
C TYR A 70 -16.28 5.25 6.69
N LYS A 71 -16.23 6.20 7.65
CA LYS A 71 -14.98 6.86 8.08
C LYS A 71 -13.88 5.86 8.48
N THR A 72 -14.23 4.77 9.17
CA THR A 72 -13.26 3.73 9.55
C THR A 72 -12.64 3.03 8.34
N ILE A 73 -13.41 2.81 7.27
CA ILE A 73 -12.93 2.21 6.01
C ILE A 73 -12.01 3.20 5.28
N THR A 74 -12.29 4.50 5.37
CA THR A 74 -11.50 5.56 4.73
C THR A 74 -10.10 5.69 5.36
N LYS A 75 -9.98 5.46 6.68
CA LYS A 75 -8.71 5.55 7.43
C LYS A 75 -7.59 4.64 6.90
N GLN A 76 -7.92 3.48 6.32
CA GLN A 76 -6.91 2.58 5.75
C GLN A 76 -6.25 3.13 4.48
N TYR A 77 -6.92 4.05 3.78
CA TYR A 77 -6.46 4.63 2.51
C TYR A 77 -5.60 5.87 2.73
N TYR A 78 -5.83 6.63 3.81
CA TYR A 78 -5.03 7.81 4.17
C TYR A 78 -3.53 7.50 4.20
N ARG A 79 -3.12 6.39 4.84
CA ARG A 79 -1.70 6.04 5.02
C ARG A 79 -0.91 5.73 3.75
N ARG A 80 -1.60 5.47 2.64
CA ARG A 80 -0.98 5.13 1.34
C ARG A 80 -1.15 6.23 0.30
N ALA A 81 -1.89 7.29 0.62
CA ALA A 81 -2.10 8.41 -0.27
C ALA A 81 -0.82 9.22 -0.39
N GLN A 82 -0.40 9.47 -1.62
CA GLN A 82 0.68 10.40 -1.96
C GLN A 82 0.09 11.76 -2.36
N GLY A 83 -1.11 11.76 -2.92
CA GLY A 83 -1.91 12.95 -3.19
C GLY A 83 -3.35 12.81 -2.70
N ILE A 84 -3.93 13.92 -2.26
CA ILE A 84 -5.31 13.99 -1.76
C ILE A 84 -6.05 15.10 -2.50
N ILE A 85 -7.26 14.78 -2.93
CA ILE A 85 -8.18 15.70 -3.60
C ILE A 85 -9.38 15.89 -2.66
N PHE A 86 -9.46 17.05 -2.01
CA PHE A 86 -10.63 17.42 -1.22
C PHE A 86 -11.69 17.99 -2.15
N VAL A 87 -12.91 17.46 -2.09
CA VAL A 87 -14.01 17.82 -2.98
C VAL A 87 -15.18 18.31 -2.14
N TYR A 88 -15.66 19.51 -2.43
CA TYR A 88 -16.95 20.01 -1.96
C TYR A 88 -17.83 20.37 -3.16
N ASP A 89 -19.11 20.59 -2.90
CA ASP A 89 -20.09 21.04 -3.88
C ASP A 89 -20.34 22.54 -3.72
N VAL A 90 -20.17 23.32 -4.79
CA VAL A 90 -20.36 24.79 -4.74
C VAL A 90 -21.81 25.18 -4.46
N THR A 91 -22.78 24.29 -4.67
CA THR A 91 -24.20 24.51 -4.36
C THR A 91 -24.57 24.02 -2.96
N ASN A 92 -23.62 23.48 -2.17
CA ASN A 92 -23.87 22.98 -0.82
C ASN A 92 -22.87 23.54 0.19
N GLN A 93 -23.30 24.56 0.93
CA GLN A 93 -22.48 25.24 1.95
C GLN A 93 -21.97 24.30 3.07
N SER A 94 -22.75 23.28 3.45
CA SER A 94 -22.35 22.33 4.50
C SER A 94 -21.15 21.48 4.06
N SER A 95 -21.15 21.04 2.80
CA SER A 95 -20.04 20.26 2.23
C SER A 95 -18.72 21.03 2.24
N PHE A 96 -18.77 22.36 2.04
CA PHE A 96 -17.61 23.24 2.13
C PHE A 96 -17.11 23.38 3.57
N GLN A 97 -18.00 23.56 4.55
CA GLN A 97 -17.63 23.66 5.97
C GLN A 97 -16.95 22.37 6.45
N ASN A 98 -17.44 21.21 5.99
CA ASN A 98 -16.91 19.90 6.35
C ASN A 98 -15.50 19.61 5.81
N ILE A 99 -14.98 20.39 4.85
CA ILE A 99 -13.59 20.28 4.39
C ILE A 99 -12.61 20.39 5.55
N SER A 100 -12.85 21.27 6.52
CA SER A 100 -11.99 21.40 7.71
C SER A 100 -11.86 20.09 8.50
N ASN A 101 -12.94 19.32 8.61
CA ASN A 101 -12.95 18.02 9.25
C ASN A 101 -12.16 16.99 8.42
N TRP A 102 -12.34 16.99 7.10
CA TRP A 102 -11.60 16.10 6.20
C TRP A 102 -10.09 16.38 6.24
N VAL A 103 -9.70 17.66 6.30
CA VAL A 103 -8.30 18.06 6.48
C VAL A 103 -7.77 17.60 7.83
N GLY A 104 -8.54 17.78 8.92
CA GLY A 104 -8.18 17.30 10.25
C GLY A 104 -7.95 15.78 10.31
N ASP A 105 -8.85 14.99 9.69
CA ASP A 105 -8.69 13.54 9.56
C ASP A 105 -7.39 13.19 8.81
N VAL A 106 -7.10 13.90 7.71
CA VAL A 106 -5.88 13.66 6.93
C VAL A 106 -4.63 14.03 7.73
N ASP A 107 -4.63 15.14 8.46
CA ASP A 107 -3.53 15.56 9.32
C ASP A 107 -3.26 14.58 10.46
N GLU A 108 -4.30 13.93 10.99
CA GLU A 108 -4.19 12.92 12.04
C GLU A 108 -3.62 11.59 11.50
N PHE A 109 -4.02 11.16 10.31
CA PHE A 109 -3.80 9.78 9.85
C PHE A 109 -2.82 9.60 8.67
N THR A 110 -2.32 10.69 8.08
CA THR A 110 -1.46 10.63 6.87
C THR A 110 -0.01 10.97 7.22
N PRO A 111 1.00 10.30 6.63
CA PRO A 111 2.40 10.66 6.83
C PRO A 111 2.69 12.11 6.43
N HIS A 112 3.70 12.71 7.07
CA HIS A 112 4.22 14.02 6.68
C HIS A 112 4.65 14.01 5.20
N GLN A 113 4.13 14.97 4.41
CA GLN A 113 4.40 15.27 2.97
C GLN A 113 3.37 14.79 1.91
N VAL A 114 2.14 14.43 2.28
CA VAL A 114 1.07 14.22 1.28
C VAL A 114 0.73 15.51 0.54
N GLN A 115 0.64 15.46 -0.79
CA GLN A 115 0.25 16.60 -1.61
C GLN A 115 -1.27 16.76 -1.62
N ARG A 116 -1.77 18.00 -1.62
CA ARG A 116 -3.19 18.27 -1.39
C ARG A 116 -3.68 19.34 -2.34
N ILE A 117 -4.86 19.13 -2.91
CA ILE A 117 -5.60 20.15 -3.64
C ILE A 117 -7.03 20.24 -3.12
N LEU A 118 -7.63 21.41 -3.26
CA LEU A 118 -9.04 21.65 -2.98
C LEU A 118 -9.81 21.84 -4.29
N VAL A 119 -10.95 21.17 -4.40
CA VAL A 119 -11.83 21.21 -5.56
C VAL A 119 -13.25 21.59 -5.14
N GLY A 120 -13.77 22.68 -5.70
CA GLY A 120 -15.19 23.03 -5.69
C GLY A 120 -15.88 22.49 -6.93
N ASN A 121 -16.61 21.39 -6.82
CA ASN A 121 -17.28 20.75 -7.94
C ASN A 121 -18.68 21.32 -8.20
N LYS A 122 -19.26 21.00 -9.36
CA LYS A 122 -20.56 21.50 -9.88
C LYS A 122 -20.57 22.99 -10.20
N SER A 123 -19.44 23.52 -10.69
CA SER A 123 -19.32 24.92 -11.08
C SER A 123 -20.26 25.36 -12.21
N ASP A 124 -20.90 24.40 -12.91
CA ASP A 124 -21.94 24.64 -13.91
C ASP A 124 -23.28 25.10 -13.31
N GLU A 125 -23.57 24.78 -12.06
CA GLU A 125 -24.84 25.09 -11.37
C GLU A 125 -24.84 26.50 -10.77
N GLN A 126 -24.48 27.51 -11.56
CA GLN A 126 -24.35 28.90 -11.10
C GLN A 126 -25.59 29.47 -10.40
N PRO A 127 -26.84 29.19 -10.81
CA PRO A 127 -28.04 29.69 -10.12
C PRO A 127 -28.21 29.15 -8.70
N GLU A 128 -27.66 27.96 -8.42
CA GLU A 128 -27.78 27.28 -7.13
C GLU A 128 -26.52 27.44 -6.26
N ARG A 129 -25.53 28.20 -6.74
CA ARG A 129 -24.27 28.44 -6.03
C ARG A 129 -24.50 29.07 -4.66
N GLN A 130 -24.01 28.40 -3.63
CA GLN A 130 -24.01 28.88 -2.25
C GLN A 130 -22.61 29.32 -1.80
N VAL A 131 -21.56 28.75 -2.39
CA VAL A 131 -20.15 29.03 -2.05
C VAL A 131 -19.50 29.88 -3.15
N PRO A 132 -19.18 31.16 -2.88
CA PRO A 132 -18.39 31.99 -3.78
C PRO A 132 -16.97 31.42 -3.98
N SER A 133 -16.45 31.51 -5.20
CA SER A 133 -15.11 31.00 -5.55
C SER A 133 -14.00 31.60 -4.68
N GLU A 134 -14.16 32.85 -4.24
CA GLU A 134 -13.23 33.52 -3.33
C GLU A 134 -13.10 32.81 -1.97
N LEU A 135 -14.18 32.19 -1.47
CA LEU A 135 -14.12 31.44 -0.21
C LEU A 135 -13.33 30.14 -0.38
N GLY A 136 -13.52 29.44 -1.51
CA GLY A 136 -12.72 28.27 -1.88
C GLY A 136 -11.22 28.59 -1.96
N MET A 137 -10.89 29.67 -2.66
CA MET A 137 -9.50 30.14 -2.79
C MET A 137 -8.88 30.54 -1.43
N LYS A 138 -9.64 31.24 -0.58
CA LYS A 138 -9.19 31.60 0.78
C LYS A 138 -8.94 30.37 1.64
N LEU A 139 -9.83 29.38 1.60
CA LEU A 139 -9.68 28.14 2.37
C LEU A 139 -8.46 27.35 1.89
N ALA A 140 -8.30 27.18 0.58
CA ALA A 140 -7.15 26.49 0.01
C ALA A 140 -5.83 27.16 0.40
N THR A 141 -5.76 28.50 0.31
CA THR A 141 -4.60 29.28 0.75
C THR A 141 -4.28 29.05 2.23
N SER A 142 -5.30 29.00 3.10
CA SER A 142 -5.11 28.79 4.54
C SER A 142 -4.50 27.43 4.89
N TYR A 143 -4.71 26.42 4.03
CA TYR A 143 -4.14 25.08 4.18
C TYR A 143 -2.96 24.80 3.24
N GLY A 144 -2.49 25.79 2.47
CA GLY A 144 -1.40 25.63 1.50
C GLY A 144 -1.72 24.68 0.36
N MET A 145 -2.96 24.68 -0.12
CA MET A 145 -3.45 23.84 -1.22
C MET A 145 -3.67 24.67 -2.49
N ASP A 146 -3.49 24.05 -3.65
CA ASP A 146 -3.98 24.61 -4.91
C ASP A 146 -5.51 24.45 -4.99
N PHE A 147 -6.19 25.39 -5.64
CA PHE A 147 -7.66 25.43 -5.74
C PHE A 147 -8.15 25.35 -7.19
N PHE A 148 -9.15 24.50 -7.42
CA PHE A 148 -9.86 24.38 -8.69
C PHE A 148 -11.37 24.44 -8.48
N GLU A 149 -12.08 25.08 -9.40
CA GLU A 149 -13.51 24.82 -9.59
C GLU A 149 -13.72 23.92 -10.79
N THR A 150 -14.46 22.83 -10.59
CA THR A 150 -14.65 21.79 -11.60
C THR A 150 -16.12 21.56 -11.91
N SER A 151 -16.38 21.02 -13.09
CA SER A 151 -17.69 20.49 -13.46
C SER A 151 -17.50 19.14 -14.13
N ALA A 152 -17.89 18.08 -13.42
CA ALA A 152 -17.88 16.73 -13.97
C ALA A 152 -18.85 16.57 -15.16
N SER A 153 -19.93 17.35 -15.21
CA SER A 153 -20.91 17.34 -16.30
C SER A 153 -20.32 17.90 -17.60
N THR A 154 -19.58 19.02 -17.52
CA THR A 154 -19.00 19.71 -18.68
C THR A 154 -17.54 19.35 -18.97
N ASN A 155 -16.90 18.56 -18.10
CA ASN A 155 -15.46 18.29 -18.07
C ASN A 155 -14.59 19.54 -17.81
N HIS A 156 -15.15 20.62 -17.25
CA HIS A 156 -14.36 21.81 -16.92
C HIS A 156 -13.41 21.53 -15.74
N ASN A 157 -12.11 21.76 -15.94
CA ASN A 157 -11.02 21.62 -14.94
C ASN A 157 -10.84 20.24 -14.31
N VAL A 158 -11.54 19.20 -14.79
CA VAL A 158 -11.45 17.86 -14.20
C VAL A 158 -10.07 17.27 -14.45
N ASP A 159 -9.65 17.16 -15.72
CA ASP A 159 -8.35 16.61 -16.09
C ASP A 159 -7.19 17.42 -15.50
N GLU A 160 -7.33 18.74 -15.47
CA GLU A 160 -6.35 19.69 -14.93
C GLU A 160 -6.14 19.48 -13.43
N SER A 161 -7.23 19.31 -12.66
CA SER A 161 -7.12 19.08 -11.21
C SER A 161 -6.39 17.77 -10.87
N PHE A 162 -6.71 16.67 -11.56
CA PHE A 162 -6.03 15.38 -11.36
C PHE A 162 -4.57 15.40 -11.83
N THR A 163 -4.30 16.08 -12.94
CA THR A 163 -2.94 16.25 -13.45
C THR A 163 -2.11 17.07 -12.47
N ARG A 164 -2.69 18.16 -11.92
CA ARG A 164 -1.99 19.03 -10.98
C ARG A 164 -1.56 18.31 -9.71
N VAL A 165 -2.44 17.52 -9.09
CA VAL A 165 -2.03 16.75 -7.91
C VAL A 165 -0.95 15.73 -8.24
N ALA A 166 -0.97 15.12 -9.43
CA ALA A 166 0.07 14.20 -9.87
C ALA A 166 1.42 14.92 -10.10
N GLU A 167 1.42 16.15 -10.63
CA GLU A 167 2.61 17.00 -10.75
C GLU A 167 3.19 17.35 -9.38
N LEU A 168 2.34 17.74 -8.41
CA LEU A 168 2.79 18.05 -7.05
C LEU A 168 3.45 16.83 -6.41
N VAL A 169 2.86 15.64 -6.59
CA VAL A 169 3.44 14.38 -6.08
C VAL A 169 4.77 14.08 -6.78
N LEU A 170 4.85 14.26 -8.10
CA LEU A 170 6.09 14.09 -8.84
C LEU A 170 7.20 15.01 -8.34
N GLN A 171 6.88 16.29 -8.13
CA GLN A 171 7.81 17.29 -7.61
C GLN A 171 8.29 16.97 -6.20
N ALA A 172 7.39 16.54 -5.32
CA ALA A 172 7.73 16.16 -3.95
C ALA A 172 8.67 14.94 -3.87
N HIS A 173 8.65 14.07 -4.88
CA HIS A 173 9.47 12.87 -4.96
C HIS A 173 10.58 12.95 -6.03
N LYS A 174 10.83 14.13 -6.59
CA LYS A 174 11.72 14.30 -7.75
C LYS A 174 13.14 13.80 -7.48
N SER A 175 13.72 14.10 -6.32
CA SER A 175 15.05 13.61 -5.95
C SER A 175 15.14 12.08 -5.88
N ASP A 176 14.10 11.43 -5.37
CA ASP A 176 14.05 9.97 -5.24
C ASP A 176 13.90 9.31 -6.62
N ILE A 177 13.13 9.95 -7.50
CA ILE A 177 12.89 9.50 -8.87
C ILE A 177 14.13 9.74 -9.75
N ASP A 178 14.78 10.89 -9.63
CA ASP A 178 16.01 11.22 -10.36
C ASP A 178 17.14 10.26 -9.99
N ASN A 179 17.26 9.85 -8.71
CA ASN A 179 18.21 8.83 -8.28
C ASN A 179 17.90 7.44 -8.90
N LEU A 180 16.61 7.08 -8.99
CA LEU A 180 16.18 5.81 -9.56
C LEU A 180 16.39 5.76 -11.08
N ILE A 181 16.10 6.86 -11.79
CA ILE A 181 16.29 6.99 -13.24
C ILE A 181 17.79 7.07 -13.55
N GLY A 182 18.55 7.87 -12.80
CA GLY A 182 20.00 7.99 -12.98
C GLY A 182 20.72 6.65 -12.79
N SER A 183 20.31 5.83 -11.80
CA SER A 183 20.83 4.47 -11.63
C SER A 183 20.47 3.53 -12.78
N LEU A 184 19.35 3.75 -13.47
CA LEU A 184 18.91 2.95 -14.60
C LEU A 184 19.62 3.36 -15.89
N ASP A 185 19.81 4.65 -16.12
CA ASP A 185 20.57 5.19 -17.25
C ASP A 185 22.05 4.81 -17.12
N GLU A 186 22.64 4.89 -15.93
CA GLU A 186 24.01 4.44 -15.67
C GLU A 186 24.17 2.92 -15.88
N TYR A 187 23.14 2.14 -15.55
CA TYR A 187 23.10 0.70 -15.84
C TYR A 187 22.98 0.43 -17.35
N LEU A 188 22.13 1.15 -18.07
CA LEU A 188 21.95 1.02 -19.52
C LEU A 188 23.20 1.46 -20.29
N ASP A 189 23.89 2.50 -19.83
CA ASP A 189 25.16 2.96 -20.40
C ASP A 189 26.28 1.94 -20.16
N LYS A 190 26.36 1.32 -18.97
CA LYS A 190 27.32 0.24 -18.70
C LYS A 190 27.06 -0.99 -19.57
N VAL A 191 25.80 -1.32 -19.84
CA VAL A 191 25.41 -2.38 -20.78
C VAL A 191 25.74 -1.99 -22.23
N ALA A 192 25.58 -0.72 -22.61
CA ALA A 192 25.90 -0.22 -23.95
C ALA A 192 27.42 -0.16 -24.22
N LEU A 193 28.24 -0.02 -23.18
CA LEU A 193 29.71 0.03 -23.25
C LEU A 193 30.39 -1.34 -23.22
N GLY A 194 29.64 -2.45 -23.16
CA GLY A 194 30.16 -3.79 -23.38
C GLY A 194 31.02 -4.37 -22.27
N GLU A 195 30.93 -3.87 -21.04
CA GLU A 195 31.56 -4.49 -19.88
C GLU A 195 30.67 -5.63 -19.35
N GLU A 196 31.21 -6.85 -19.28
CA GLU A 196 30.49 -8.03 -18.78
C GLU A 196 30.10 -7.84 -17.31
N ALA A 197 28.80 -7.62 -17.07
CA ALA A 197 28.21 -7.68 -15.74
C ALA A 197 28.12 -9.14 -15.24
N PRO A 198 28.27 -9.40 -13.93
CA PRO A 198 28.06 -10.74 -13.39
C PRO A 198 26.60 -11.16 -13.60
N SER A 199 26.43 -12.36 -14.14
CA SER A 199 25.16 -12.91 -14.59
C SER A 199 24.10 -12.99 -13.48
N PRO A 200 22.91 -12.40 -13.65
CA PRO A 200 21.71 -12.85 -12.98
C PRO A 200 21.07 -13.96 -13.82
N GLU A 201 21.02 -15.16 -13.26
CA GLU A 201 20.32 -16.30 -13.85
C GLU A 201 18.83 -16.00 -14.04
N ASN A 202 18.32 -16.54 -15.15
CA ASN A 202 16.94 -16.58 -15.60
C ASN A 202 15.88 -16.48 -14.50
N ASP A 203 14.96 -15.52 -14.63
CA ASP A 203 13.59 -15.83 -14.20
C ASP A 203 12.53 -15.30 -15.17
N SER A 204 11.64 -16.23 -15.45
CA SER A 204 10.63 -16.23 -16.49
C SER A 204 9.40 -15.43 -16.07
N SER A 205 8.80 -14.75 -17.04
CA SER A 205 7.56 -14.01 -16.87
C SER A 205 6.37 -14.94 -16.58
N SER A 206 5.77 -14.85 -15.39
CA SER A 206 4.34 -15.10 -15.20
C SER A 206 3.82 -14.66 -13.83
N GLN A 207 2.79 -13.79 -13.86
CA GLN A 207 1.79 -13.58 -12.79
C GLN A 207 2.28 -12.99 -11.46
N GLN A 208 2.27 -11.66 -11.38
CA GLN A 208 2.38 -10.91 -10.13
C GLN A 208 1.10 -11.07 -9.30
N THR A 209 0.96 -12.22 -8.66
CA THR A 209 0.05 -12.41 -7.53
C THR A 209 0.65 -11.78 -6.28
N CYS A 210 -0.19 -11.16 -5.45
CA CYS A 210 0.20 -10.49 -4.21
C CYS A 210 1.12 -11.40 -3.34
N THR A 211 2.35 -10.95 -3.03
CA THR A 211 3.38 -11.75 -2.34
C THR A 211 2.86 -12.47 -1.09
N THR A 212 2.02 -11.80 -0.30
CA THR A 212 1.39 -12.39 0.90
C THR A 212 0.46 -13.56 0.61
N ALA A 213 -0.28 -13.55 -0.51
CA ALA A 213 -1.18 -14.66 -0.88
C ALA A 213 -0.40 -15.88 -1.38
N ARG A 214 0.73 -15.62 -2.07
CA ARG A 214 1.69 -16.64 -2.48
C ARG A 214 2.24 -17.38 -1.26
N ASP A 215 2.77 -16.65 -0.27
CA ASP A 215 3.41 -17.26 0.90
C ASP A 215 2.45 -18.16 1.69
N PHE A 216 1.20 -17.75 1.91
CA PHE A 216 0.18 -18.61 2.54
C PHE A 216 -0.06 -19.92 1.79
N SER A 217 -0.12 -19.86 0.46
CA SER A 217 -0.35 -21.04 -0.38
C SER A 217 0.86 -21.98 -0.37
N GLU A 218 2.07 -21.41 -0.44
CA GLU A 218 3.33 -22.17 -0.39
C GLU A 218 3.56 -22.82 0.98
N LEU A 219 3.19 -22.16 2.09
CA LEU A 219 3.23 -22.75 3.43
C LEU A 219 2.29 -23.97 3.54
N ASN A 220 1.07 -23.86 3.01
CA ASN A 220 0.13 -24.98 2.94
C ASN A 220 0.73 -26.17 2.16
N GLN A 221 1.37 -25.88 1.01
CA GLN A 221 2.02 -26.90 0.18
C GLN A 221 3.16 -27.59 0.92
N LEU A 222 4.07 -26.83 1.53
CA LEU A 222 5.19 -27.40 2.29
C LEU A 222 4.72 -28.27 3.44
N GLN A 223 3.75 -27.82 4.23
CA GLN A 223 3.25 -28.62 5.34
C GLN A 223 2.54 -29.89 4.86
N ALA A 224 1.76 -29.80 3.77
CA ALA A 224 1.11 -30.97 3.17
C ALA A 224 2.11 -31.98 2.59
N LYS A 225 3.25 -31.50 2.08
CA LYS A 225 4.33 -32.33 1.52
C LYS A 225 5.09 -33.11 2.59
N TYR A 226 5.20 -32.56 3.80
CA TYR A 226 5.93 -33.15 4.92
C TYR A 226 5.02 -33.39 6.14
N PRO A 227 3.96 -34.20 6.00
CA PRO A 227 3.02 -34.44 7.08
C PRO A 227 3.73 -35.07 8.28
N HIS A 228 3.46 -34.57 9.49
CA HIS A 228 4.08 -34.99 10.76
C HIS A 228 5.59 -34.79 10.87
N ARG A 229 6.25 -34.23 9.84
CA ARG A 229 7.70 -33.97 9.82
C ARG A 229 8.03 -32.49 9.74
N LEU A 230 7.09 -31.68 9.26
CA LEU A 230 7.13 -30.23 9.27
C LEU A 230 5.87 -29.71 9.98
N VAL A 231 6.07 -28.74 10.86
CA VAL A 231 4.98 -27.99 11.48
C VAL A 231 5.20 -26.51 11.19
N VAL A 232 4.21 -25.88 10.58
CA VAL A 232 4.17 -24.44 10.33
C VAL A 232 3.37 -23.78 11.46
N LEU A 233 3.91 -22.71 12.02
CA LEU A 233 3.28 -21.91 13.07
C LEU A 233 3.18 -20.46 12.57
N GLY A 234 1.96 -19.99 12.37
CA GLY A 234 1.68 -18.62 11.96
C GLY A 234 1.43 -17.73 13.17
N PHE A 235 2.13 -16.60 13.23
CA PHE A 235 1.97 -15.59 14.28
C PHE A 235 1.47 -14.29 13.64
N PRO A 236 0.15 -14.01 13.73
CA PRO A 236 -0.38 -12.73 13.31
C PRO A 236 0.25 -11.60 14.13
N CYS A 237 0.55 -10.48 13.49
CA CYS A 237 1.00 -9.29 14.17
C CYS A 237 0.48 -8.05 13.43
N ASN A 238 0.30 -6.95 14.15
CA ASN A 238 -0.19 -5.71 13.55
C ASN A 238 0.85 -4.58 13.57
N GLN A 239 2.11 -4.91 13.88
CA GLN A 239 3.18 -3.91 14.00
C GLN A 239 3.63 -3.37 12.64
N PHE A 240 3.43 -4.09 11.54
CA PHE A 240 3.84 -3.64 10.20
C PHE A 240 2.74 -2.80 9.53
N GLY A 241 2.72 -1.50 9.83
CA GLY A 241 1.78 -0.54 9.22
C GLY A 241 0.30 -0.85 9.50
N TYR A 242 0.01 -1.57 10.58
CA TYR A 242 -1.32 -2.07 10.95
C TYR A 242 -2.03 -2.83 9.83
N GLN A 243 -1.33 -3.74 9.15
CA GLN A 243 -1.89 -4.53 8.04
C GLN A 243 -2.86 -5.63 8.47
N GLU A 244 -2.77 -6.10 9.71
CA GLU A 244 -3.60 -7.16 10.29
C GLU A 244 -4.65 -6.56 11.23
N ASN A 245 -5.66 -5.93 10.65
CA ASN A 245 -6.71 -5.24 11.41
C ASN A 245 -7.78 -6.18 11.97
N CYS A 246 -7.77 -7.46 11.59
CA CYS A 246 -8.72 -8.44 12.11
C CYS A 246 -8.42 -8.75 13.58
N THR A 247 -9.45 -8.85 14.42
CA THR A 247 -9.33 -9.35 15.79
C THR A 247 -9.00 -10.85 15.79
N ASN A 248 -8.47 -11.40 16.89
CA ASN A 248 -8.11 -12.83 16.97
C ASN A 248 -9.22 -13.78 16.45
N PRO A 249 -10.50 -13.59 16.79
CA PRO A 249 -11.59 -14.42 16.27
C PRO A 249 -11.85 -14.26 14.77
N GLU A 250 -11.50 -13.11 14.19
CA GLU A 250 -11.77 -12.78 12.79
C GLU A 250 -10.66 -13.25 11.84
N ILE A 251 -9.46 -13.53 12.34
CA ILE A 251 -8.28 -13.82 11.50
C ILE A 251 -8.57 -14.97 10.53
N LEU A 252 -9.14 -16.09 10.99
CA LEU A 252 -9.42 -17.22 10.10
C LEU A 252 -10.46 -16.88 9.02
N ASN A 253 -11.48 -16.09 9.35
CA ASN A 253 -12.46 -15.60 8.39
C ASN A 253 -11.80 -14.62 7.39
N CYS A 254 -10.90 -13.76 7.85
CA CYS A 254 -10.13 -12.85 7.00
C CYS A 254 -9.23 -13.62 6.03
N LEU A 255 -8.56 -14.69 6.48
CA LEU A 255 -7.77 -15.54 5.60
C LEU A 255 -8.64 -16.21 4.52
N GLN A 256 -9.83 -16.66 4.91
CA GLN A 256 -10.76 -17.34 4.00
C GLN A 256 -11.38 -16.41 2.96
N HIS A 257 -11.69 -15.17 3.32
CA HIS A 257 -12.53 -14.28 2.50
C HIS A 257 -11.81 -13.04 1.97
N VAL A 258 -10.75 -12.58 2.62
CA VAL A 258 -10.11 -11.28 2.33
C VAL A 258 -8.70 -11.45 1.78
N ARG A 259 -7.79 -12.09 2.52
CA ARG A 259 -6.40 -12.30 2.12
C ARG A 259 -5.82 -13.52 2.83
N PRO A 260 -5.52 -14.63 2.13
CA PRO A 260 -5.50 -14.78 0.67
C PRO A 260 -6.87 -14.68 0.00
N GLY A 261 -7.96 -14.96 0.73
CA GLY A 261 -9.30 -15.00 0.16
C GLY A 261 -9.56 -16.30 -0.61
N SER A 262 -10.55 -16.28 -1.49
CA SER A 262 -10.92 -17.42 -2.36
C SER A 262 -11.15 -18.75 -1.63
N GLY A 263 -11.67 -18.70 -0.40
CA GLY A 263 -11.95 -19.91 0.39
C GLY A 263 -10.71 -20.55 1.01
N PHE A 264 -9.56 -19.84 1.03
CA PHE A 264 -8.32 -20.35 1.63
C PHE A 264 -8.54 -20.77 3.08
N LYS A 265 -7.99 -21.94 3.44
CA LYS A 265 -7.93 -22.42 4.82
C LYS A 265 -6.50 -22.81 5.12
N PRO A 266 -5.85 -22.21 6.13
CA PRO A 266 -4.53 -22.66 6.54
C PRO A 266 -4.65 -24.11 7.03
N ASN A 267 -3.77 -24.99 6.55
CA ASN A 267 -3.67 -26.35 7.08
C ASN A 267 -2.77 -26.41 8.33
N PHE A 268 -2.26 -25.26 8.77
CA PHE A 268 -1.31 -25.07 9.85
C PHE A 268 -1.86 -24.16 10.95
N THR A 269 -1.21 -24.18 12.11
CA THR A 269 -1.67 -23.46 13.29
C THR A 269 -1.45 -21.96 13.14
N ILE A 270 -2.50 -21.17 13.40
CA ILE A 270 -2.44 -19.72 13.52
C ILE A 270 -2.64 -19.38 15.01
N PHE A 271 -1.67 -18.69 15.61
CA PHE A 271 -1.71 -18.24 17.00
C PHE A 271 -2.51 -16.94 17.16
N GLU A 272 -2.72 -16.55 18.41
CA GLU A 272 -3.18 -15.21 18.74
C GLU A 272 -2.15 -14.16 18.30
N LYS A 273 -2.67 -12.97 18.01
CA LYS A 273 -1.87 -11.83 17.63
C LYS A 273 -0.89 -11.46 18.73
N CYS A 274 0.37 -11.24 18.35
CA CYS A 274 1.42 -10.85 19.29
C CYS A 274 2.32 -9.75 18.70
N GLU A 275 3.13 -9.15 19.56
CA GLU A 275 4.21 -8.25 19.15
C GLU A 275 5.48 -9.06 18.87
N VAL A 276 6.08 -8.86 17.71
CA VAL A 276 7.31 -9.51 17.26
C VAL A 276 8.55 -8.62 17.43
N ASN A 277 8.33 -7.32 17.65
CA ASN A 277 9.36 -6.31 17.89
C ASN A 277 9.01 -5.37 19.07
N GLY A 278 9.97 -4.54 19.51
CA GLY A 278 9.79 -3.56 20.59
C GLY A 278 9.84 -4.12 22.00
N SER A 279 9.47 -3.29 22.98
CA SER A 279 9.54 -3.61 24.41
C SER A 279 8.66 -4.79 24.83
N ASN A 280 7.55 -5.01 24.12
CA ASN A 280 6.63 -6.10 24.41
C ASN A 280 6.82 -7.30 23.47
N THR A 281 8.01 -7.42 22.84
CA THR A 281 8.34 -8.55 21.94
C THR A 281 8.02 -9.88 22.63
N HIS A 282 7.23 -10.72 21.97
CA HIS A 282 6.90 -12.05 22.46
C HIS A 282 8.19 -12.89 22.65
N PRO A 283 8.32 -13.67 23.74
CA PRO A 283 9.57 -14.35 24.11
C PRO A 283 10.17 -15.22 23.00
N VAL A 284 9.32 -15.89 22.21
CA VAL A 284 9.77 -16.68 21.05
C VAL A 284 10.54 -15.80 20.06
N PHE A 285 10.02 -14.64 19.68
CA PHE A 285 10.70 -13.75 18.73
C PHE A 285 11.94 -13.10 19.33
N ALA A 286 11.96 -12.81 20.64
CA ALA A 286 13.17 -12.36 21.31
C ALA A 286 14.28 -13.43 21.24
N TYR A 287 13.96 -14.69 21.51
CA TYR A 287 14.89 -15.82 21.38
C TYR A 287 15.37 -16.03 19.94
N LEU A 288 14.44 -16.04 18.98
CA LEU A 288 14.75 -16.25 17.56
C LEU A 288 15.63 -15.14 16.98
N LYS A 289 15.33 -13.88 17.27
CA LYS A 289 16.14 -12.74 16.81
C LYS A 289 17.53 -12.70 17.45
N ASN A 290 17.68 -13.21 18.68
CA ASN A 290 18.98 -13.32 19.34
C ASN A 290 19.85 -14.39 18.66
N LYS A 291 19.27 -15.54 18.32
CA LYS A 291 19.98 -16.66 17.65
C LYS A 291 20.23 -16.40 16.17
N LEU A 292 19.28 -15.76 15.48
CA LEU A 292 19.31 -15.47 14.04
C LEU A 292 19.01 -13.99 13.80
N PRO A 293 20.00 -13.10 14.01
CA PRO A 293 19.81 -11.65 13.99
C PRO A 293 19.43 -11.10 12.61
N TYR A 294 19.85 -11.76 11.54
CA TYR A 294 19.64 -11.29 10.16
C TYR A 294 19.11 -12.41 9.26
N PRO A 295 18.27 -12.10 8.26
CA PRO A 295 17.96 -13.03 7.19
C PRO A 295 19.23 -13.45 6.42
N ASP A 296 19.31 -14.72 6.07
CA ASP A 296 20.46 -15.28 5.33
C ASP A 296 20.52 -14.75 3.89
N ASP A 297 19.36 -14.55 3.26
CA ASP A 297 19.21 -14.06 1.89
C ASP A 297 19.25 -12.53 1.78
N ASP A 298 19.15 -11.82 2.92
CA ASP A 298 19.16 -10.37 2.96
C ASP A 298 19.77 -9.84 4.26
N PRO A 299 21.11 -9.99 4.44
CA PRO A 299 21.78 -9.66 5.69
C PRO A 299 21.96 -8.14 5.90
N SER A 300 21.77 -7.34 4.84
CA SER A 300 22.04 -5.90 4.83
C SER A 300 20.79 -5.01 4.81
N SER A 301 19.61 -5.54 4.47
CA SER A 301 18.40 -4.73 4.49
C SER A 301 18.06 -4.25 5.89
N LEU A 302 18.01 -2.93 6.02
CA LEU A 302 17.44 -2.27 7.18
C LEU A 302 15.92 -2.13 7.00
N VAL A 303 15.20 -1.84 8.08
CA VAL A 303 13.84 -1.31 7.94
C VAL A 303 13.94 -0.01 7.13
N GLN A 304 13.50 -0.07 5.88
CA GLN A 304 13.79 0.92 4.85
C GLN A 304 13.14 2.30 5.10
N ASP A 305 12.18 2.40 6.02
CA ASP A 305 11.49 3.66 6.31
C ASP A 305 11.10 3.76 7.80
N PRO A 306 11.69 4.72 8.56
CA PRO A 306 11.36 4.98 9.96
C PRO A 306 9.89 5.32 10.21
N LYS A 307 9.14 5.78 9.20
CA LYS A 307 7.74 6.24 9.30
C LYS A 307 6.73 5.09 9.52
N PHE A 308 7.14 3.82 9.37
CA PHE A 308 6.31 2.63 9.62
C PHE A 308 6.62 1.88 10.92
N LEU A 309 7.59 2.37 11.71
CA LEU A 309 8.02 1.76 12.96
C LEU A 309 7.11 2.23 14.10
N VAL A 310 6.17 1.37 14.50
CA VAL A 310 5.20 1.67 15.58
C VAL A 310 5.62 1.07 16.93
N TRP A 311 6.85 0.58 17.03
CA TRP A 311 7.40 -0.04 18.23
C TRP A 311 8.68 0.65 18.67
N SER A 312 8.97 0.54 19.96
CA SER A 312 10.19 1.05 20.59
C SER A 312 10.65 0.05 21.65
N PRO A 313 11.97 -0.16 21.84
CA PRO A 313 13.06 0.36 21.02
C PRO A 313 13.12 -0.31 19.64
N ILE A 314 13.71 0.39 18.66
CA ILE A 314 13.99 -0.16 17.33
C ILE A 314 15.38 -0.79 17.36
N CYS A 315 15.49 -2.04 16.93
CA CYS A 315 16.73 -2.80 16.90
C CYS A 315 17.07 -3.23 15.47
N ARG A 316 18.36 -3.28 15.12
CA ARG A 316 18.82 -3.76 13.79
C ARG A 316 18.42 -5.20 13.50
N THR A 317 18.15 -5.99 14.53
CA THR A 317 17.78 -7.40 14.43
C THR A 317 16.27 -7.61 14.30
N ASP A 318 15.47 -6.54 14.32
CA ASP A 318 14.02 -6.60 14.25
C ASP A 318 13.54 -7.32 12.98
N ILE A 319 12.36 -7.91 13.08
CA ILE A 319 11.64 -8.40 11.91
C ILE A 319 11.23 -7.17 11.10
N SER A 320 11.58 -7.13 9.83
CA SER A 320 11.43 -5.96 8.98
C SER A 320 10.07 -5.90 8.29
N TRP A 321 9.38 -7.03 8.12
CA TRP A 321 8.05 -7.09 7.50
C TRP A 321 7.34 -8.44 7.71
N ASN A 322 6.07 -8.49 7.27
CA ASN A 322 5.29 -9.73 7.17
C ASN A 322 5.99 -10.77 6.29
N PHE A 323 5.85 -12.05 6.66
CA PHE A 323 6.42 -13.22 5.98
C PHE A 323 7.94 -13.36 6.00
N GLU A 324 8.62 -12.74 6.97
CA GLU A 324 9.90 -13.30 7.43
C GLU A 324 9.68 -14.63 8.14
N LYS A 325 10.60 -15.58 7.93
CA LYS A 325 10.42 -16.98 8.35
C LYS A 325 11.65 -17.45 9.12
N PHE A 326 11.42 -18.23 10.15
CA PHE A 326 12.48 -18.92 10.89
C PHE A 326 12.29 -20.42 10.72
N LEU A 327 13.28 -21.09 10.17
CA LEU A 327 13.32 -22.56 10.13
C LEU A 327 14.02 -23.04 11.40
N ILE A 328 13.34 -23.92 12.14
CA ILE A 328 13.82 -24.50 13.39
C ILE A 328 14.20 -25.95 13.13
N GLY A 329 15.34 -26.35 13.67
CA GLY A 329 15.81 -27.73 13.64
C GLY A 329 14.96 -28.67 14.50
N PRO A 330 15.12 -29.98 14.32
CA PRO A 330 14.39 -31.01 15.07
C PRO A 330 14.63 -30.94 16.59
N GLU A 331 15.80 -30.48 17.02
CA GLU A 331 16.18 -30.32 18.43
C GLU A 331 15.63 -29.01 19.04
N GLY A 332 14.84 -28.24 18.29
CA GLY A 332 14.32 -26.94 18.72
C GLY A 332 15.29 -25.78 18.53
N GLU A 333 16.52 -26.01 18.04
CA GLU A 333 17.49 -24.95 17.78
C GLU A 333 17.19 -24.22 16.45
N PRO A 334 17.22 -22.88 16.42
CA PRO A 334 17.02 -22.11 15.19
C PRO A 334 18.10 -22.41 14.15
N PHE A 335 17.69 -22.75 12.92
CA PHE A 335 18.60 -23.13 11.83
C PHE A 335 18.89 -21.98 10.88
N LYS A 336 17.84 -21.33 10.35
CA LYS A 336 17.98 -20.24 9.38
C LYS A 336 16.79 -19.28 9.40
N ARG A 337 17.05 -18.00 9.15
CA ARG A 337 16.05 -16.93 8.99
C ARG A 337 16.01 -16.51 7.51
N TYR A 338 14.82 -16.31 6.97
CA TYR A 338 14.59 -15.91 5.59
C TYR A 338 13.79 -14.60 5.54
N SER A 339 14.13 -13.74 4.58
CA SER A 339 13.50 -12.45 4.39
C SER A 339 12.09 -12.60 3.81
N LYS A 340 11.34 -11.49 3.82
CA LYS A 340 10.04 -11.37 3.15
C LYS A 340 10.08 -11.62 1.64
N MET A 341 11.24 -11.41 1.01
CA MET A 341 11.41 -11.58 -0.43
C MET A 341 11.70 -13.02 -0.82
N PHE A 342 12.26 -13.80 0.11
CA PHE A 342 12.57 -15.21 -0.13
C PHE A 342 11.30 -16.01 -0.46
N PRO A 343 11.22 -16.66 -1.64
CA PRO A 343 10.11 -17.54 -1.97
C PRO A 343 9.98 -18.65 -0.93
N THR A 344 8.79 -18.82 -0.34
CA THR A 344 8.59 -19.78 0.76
C THR A 344 8.89 -21.19 0.29
N ILE A 345 8.47 -21.56 -0.91
CA ILE A 345 8.69 -22.90 -1.46
C ILE A 345 10.19 -23.27 -1.53
N ASN A 346 11.07 -22.28 -1.67
CA ASN A 346 12.52 -22.46 -1.75
C ASN A 346 13.17 -22.76 -0.38
N ILE A 347 12.40 -22.80 0.71
CA ILE A 347 12.87 -23.29 2.02
C ILE A 347 12.98 -24.83 2.01
N GLU A 348 12.33 -25.50 1.05
CA GLU A 348 12.30 -26.96 0.97
C GLU A 348 13.67 -27.67 1.02
N PRO A 349 14.73 -27.23 0.31
CA PRO A 349 16.02 -27.89 0.38
C PRO A 349 16.62 -27.92 1.80
N ASP A 350 16.43 -26.84 2.57
CA ASP A 350 16.88 -26.75 3.95
C ASP A 350 16.02 -27.64 4.88
N ILE A 351 14.71 -27.72 4.64
CA ILE A 351 13.82 -28.68 5.31
C ILE A 351 14.31 -30.11 5.06
N GLN A 352 14.57 -30.48 3.80
CA GLN A 352 15.07 -31.81 3.46
C GLN A 352 16.41 -32.12 4.12
N ARG A 353 17.31 -31.12 4.20
CA ARG A 353 18.60 -31.24 4.89
C ARG A 353 18.42 -31.58 6.37
N LEU A 354 17.58 -30.82 7.08
CA LEU A 354 17.28 -31.06 8.50
C LEU A 354 16.61 -32.41 8.73
N LEU A 355 15.69 -32.80 7.83
CA LEU A 355 15.01 -34.09 7.87
C LEU A 355 15.91 -35.30 7.55
N ARG A 356 17.10 -35.10 6.99
CA ARG A 356 18.12 -36.15 6.84
C ARG A 356 18.95 -36.32 8.10
N LEU A 357 19.22 -35.22 8.82
CA LEU A 357 19.97 -35.25 10.08
C LEU A 357 19.21 -36.04 11.17
N THR A 358 17.88 -36.00 11.18
CA THR A 358 17.03 -36.80 12.08
C THR A 358 16.96 -38.29 11.77
N LYS A 359 17.43 -38.74 10.59
CA LYS A 359 17.48 -40.18 10.26
C LYS A 359 18.77 -40.85 10.73
N ASN A 360 19.78 -40.07 11.11
CA ASN A 360 21.10 -40.55 11.51
C ASN A 360 21.33 -40.49 13.04
N ASN A 361 20.34 -39.98 13.79
CA ASN A 361 20.19 -40.12 15.23
C ASN A 361 19.04 -41.11 15.49
#